data_AF-A0A2M8PG01-F1
#
_entry.id   AF-A0A2M8PG01-F1
#
_cell.length_a   1.000
_cell.length_b   1.000
_cell.length_c   1.000
_cell.angle_alpha   90.00
_cell.angle_beta   90.00
_cell.angle_gamma   90.00
#
_symmetry.space_group_name_H-M   'P 1'
#
loop_
_entity.id
_entity.type
_entity.pdbx_description
1 polymer ?
#
loop_
_entity_poly.entity_id
_entity_poly.type
_entity_poly.pdbx_seq_one_letter_code
_entity_poly.pdbx_strand_id
1 'polypeptide(L)'
;MLTELLRRLKDPDQWVRVEALRILAMVEEVRALPAIAEVYRNDPEAGVRQVALWAGRIILAAKRSAQAQNATTAAQLADRENALLHSLIEKDHRTYDQMQIHLQQALLLESRPKTLPAPILPPSPSQAPLDLMRLLDEGLSEDFFN
;
A
#
# COMPACT_ATOMS: atom_id res chain seq x y z
N MET A 1 -19.57 -34.24 -18.12
CA MET A 1 -20.45 -34.15 -16.93
C MET A 1 -21.65 -33.23 -17.19
N LEU A 2 -21.46 -31.94 -17.48
CA LEU A 2 -22.56 -31.01 -17.81
C LEU A 2 -23.49 -31.50 -18.94
N THR A 3 -22.94 -31.95 -20.07
CA THR A 3 -23.73 -32.44 -21.21
C THR A 3 -24.71 -33.56 -20.83
N GLU A 4 -24.29 -34.47 -19.95
CA GLU A 4 -25.12 -35.58 -19.48
C GLU A 4 -26.24 -35.09 -18.55
N LEU A 5 -25.96 -34.15 -17.66
CA LEU A 5 -26.98 -33.54 -16.80
C LEU A 5 -28.02 -32.76 -17.62
N LEU A 6 -27.58 -32.02 -18.66
CA LEU A 6 -28.49 -31.32 -19.58
C LEU A 6 -29.38 -32.31 -20.36
N ARG A 7 -28.87 -33.49 -20.71
CA ARG A 7 -29.67 -34.55 -21.33
C ARG A 7 -30.73 -35.06 -20.36
N ARG A 8 -30.37 -35.28 -19.09
CA ARG A 8 -31.29 -35.74 -18.03
C ARG A 8 -32.40 -34.76 -17.67
N LEU A 9 -32.25 -33.46 -17.95
CA LEU A 9 -33.35 -32.49 -17.83
C LEU A 9 -34.51 -32.77 -18.80
N LYS A 10 -34.35 -33.68 -19.77
CA LYS A 10 -35.39 -34.09 -20.72
C LYS A 10 -35.87 -35.52 -20.49
N ASP A 11 -35.46 -36.13 -19.38
CA ASP A 11 -35.82 -37.51 -19.07
C ASP A 11 -37.35 -37.64 -18.85
N PRO A 12 -38.00 -38.71 -19.33
CA PRO A 12 -39.42 -38.93 -19.10
C PRO A 12 -39.77 -39.01 -17.61
N ASP A 13 -38.88 -39.54 -16.77
CA ASP A 13 -39.10 -39.61 -15.33
C ASP A 13 -38.83 -38.24 -14.67
N GLN A 14 -39.85 -37.69 -14.01
CA GLN A 14 -39.75 -36.43 -13.28
C GLN A 14 -38.66 -36.46 -12.20
N TRP A 15 -38.42 -37.61 -11.56
CA TRP A 15 -37.42 -37.73 -10.50
C TRP A 15 -36.00 -37.60 -11.04
N VAL A 16 -35.75 -38.10 -12.26
CA VAL A 16 -34.46 -37.93 -12.94
C VAL A 16 -34.22 -36.46 -13.29
N ARG A 17 -35.26 -35.74 -13.72
CA ARG A 17 -35.18 -34.30 -13.99
C ARG A 17 -34.90 -33.51 -12.71
N VAL A 18 -35.60 -33.82 -11.62
CA VAL A 18 -35.37 -33.22 -10.29
C VAL A 18 -33.92 -33.45 -9.83
N GLU A 19 -33.43 -34.68 -9.94
CA GLU A 19 -32.06 -35.00 -9.50
C GLU A 19 -31.02 -34.24 -10.34
N ALA A 20 -31.21 -34.16 -11.66
CA ALA A 20 -30.34 -33.36 -12.52
C ALA A 20 -30.32 -31.88 -12.11
N LEU A 21 -31.47 -31.28 -11.79
CA LEU A 21 -31.55 -29.91 -11.29
C LEU A 21 -30.82 -29.73 -9.96
N ARG A 22 -30.94 -30.68 -9.03
CA ARG A 22 -30.26 -30.66 -7.73
C ARG A 22 -28.74 -30.73 -7.87
N ILE A 23 -28.25 -31.63 -8.71
CA ILE A 23 -26.82 -31.76 -8.98
C ILE A 23 -26.29 -30.46 -9.58
N LEU A 24 -26.96 -29.91 -10.60
CA LEU A 24 -26.56 -28.65 -11.24
C LEU A 24 -26.50 -27.47 -10.26
N ALA A 25 -27.44 -27.41 -9.31
CA ALA A 25 -27.43 -26.41 -8.25
C ALA A 25 -26.28 -26.62 -7.26
N MET A 26 -26.04 -27.87 -6.85
CA MET A 26 -25.00 -28.22 -5.88
C MET A 26 -23.58 -27.95 -6.40
N VAL A 27 -23.36 -28.11 -7.71
CA VAL A 27 -22.09 -27.74 -8.36
C VAL A 27 -22.07 -26.31 -8.91
N GLU A 28 -23.11 -25.52 -8.62
CA GLU A 28 -23.25 -24.11 -9.04
C GLU A 28 -22.99 -23.87 -10.54
N GLU A 29 -23.44 -24.79 -11.40
CA GLU A 29 -23.08 -24.77 -12.82
C GLU A 29 -23.81 -23.67 -13.61
N VAL A 30 -23.17 -22.49 -13.65
CA VAL A 30 -23.70 -21.26 -14.27
C VAL A 30 -24.09 -21.45 -15.74
N ARG A 31 -23.40 -22.32 -16.50
CA ARG A 31 -23.70 -22.55 -17.92
C ARG A 31 -25.04 -23.25 -18.13
N ALA A 32 -25.61 -23.87 -17.10
CA ALA A 32 -26.90 -24.54 -17.17
C ALA A 32 -28.11 -23.59 -17.02
N LEU A 33 -27.91 -22.33 -16.64
CA LEU A 33 -29.00 -21.36 -16.40
C LEU A 33 -30.02 -21.28 -17.57
N PRO A 34 -29.62 -21.23 -18.86
CA PRO A 34 -30.59 -21.20 -19.95
C PRO A 34 -31.47 -22.45 -20.01
N ALA A 35 -30.91 -23.63 -19.76
CA ALA A 35 -31.65 -24.89 -19.75
C ALA A 35 -32.57 -25.00 -18.53
N ILE A 36 -32.11 -24.56 -17.36
CA ILE A 36 -32.92 -24.53 -16.14
C ILE A 36 -34.10 -23.56 -16.29
N ALA A 37 -33.89 -22.41 -16.93
CA ALA A 37 -34.96 -21.46 -17.24
C ALA A 37 -36.02 -22.06 -18.20
N GLU A 38 -35.60 -22.92 -19.12
CA GLU A 38 -36.51 -23.63 -20.01
C GLU A 38 -37.37 -24.65 -19.25
N VAL A 39 -36.76 -25.44 -18.37
CA VAL A 39 -37.48 -26.37 -17.48
C VAL A 39 -38.47 -25.60 -16.59
N TYR A 40 -38.04 -24.48 -16.00
CA TYR A 40 -38.93 -23.65 -15.18
C TYR A 40 -40.17 -23.17 -15.94
N ARG A 41 -40.04 -22.79 -17.22
CA ARG A 41 -41.18 -22.29 -18.02
C ARG A 41 -42.10 -23.41 -18.50
N ASN A 42 -41.52 -24.53 -18.93
CA ASN A 42 -42.20 -25.45 -19.84
C ASN A 42 -42.34 -26.89 -19.32
N ASP A 43 -41.73 -27.24 -18.18
CA ASP A 43 -41.88 -28.61 -17.66
C ASP A 43 -43.34 -28.88 -17.31
N PRO A 44 -43.92 -30.04 -17.72
CA PRO A 44 -45.31 -30.37 -17.42
C PRO A 44 -45.58 -30.46 -15.92
N GLU A 45 -44.60 -30.95 -15.14
CA GLU A 45 -44.76 -31.23 -13.72
C GLU A 45 -44.50 -29.98 -12.86
N ALA A 46 -45.48 -29.57 -12.08
CA ALA A 46 -45.37 -28.39 -11.23
C ALA A 46 -44.23 -28.50 -10.20
N GLY A 47 -44.01 -29.71 -9.65
CA GLY A 47 -42.92 -29.97 -8.73
C GLY A 47 -41.54 -29.76 -9.37
N VAL A 48 -41.38 -30.18 -10.63
CA VAL A 48 -40.12 -29.98 -11.37
C VAL A 48 -39.87 -28.49 -11.63
N ARG A 49 -40.92 -27.73 -11.99
CA ARG A 49 -40.81 -26.26 -12.15
C ARG A 49 -40.38 -25.57 -10.85
N GLN A 50 -40.90 -25.99 -9.70
CA GLN A 50 -40.49 -25.44 -8.40
C GLN A 50 -39.01 -25.73 -8.10
N VAL A 51 -38.56 -26.96 -8.36
CA VAL A 51 -37.14 -27.31 -8.20
C VAL A 51 -36.25 -26.52 -9.16
N ALA A 52 -36.69 -26.29 -10.39
CA ALA A 52 -35.95 -25.48 -11.37
C ALA A 52 -35.82 -24.02 -10.92
N LEU A 53 -36.88 -23.45 -10.35
CA LEU A 53 -36.84 -22.11 -9.76
C LEU A 53 -35.82 -22.03 -8.61
N TRP A 54 -35.85 -23.01 -7.70
CA TRP A 54 -34.90 -23.09 -6.59
C TRP A 54 -33.45 -23.21 -7.10
N ALA A 55 -33.19 -24.13 -8.03
CA ALA A 55 -31.86 -24.34 -8.61
C ALA A 55 -31.34 -23.07 -9.31
N GLY A 56 -32.20 -22.42 -10.09
CA GLY A 56 -31.86 -21.16 -10.76
C GLY A 56 -31.48 -20.04 -9.79
N ARG A 57 -32.14 -19.95 -8.63
CA ARG A 57 -31.82 -18.95 -7.59
C ARG A 57 -30.44 -19.19 -6.97
N ILE A 58 -30.10 -20.43 -6.66
CA ILE A 58 -28.77 -20.78 -6.10
C ILE A 58 -27.68 -20.40 -7.09
N ILE A 59 -27.80 -20.86 -8.34
CA ILE A 59 -26.78 -20.63 -9.36
C ILE A 59 -26.64 -19.13 -9.69
N LEU A 60 -27.75 -18.38 -9.72
CA LEU A 60 -27.70 -16.94 -9.95
C LEU A 60 -27.04 -16.18 -8.79
N ALA A 61 -27.26 -16.62 -7.55
CA ALA A 61 -26.59 -16.04 -6.38
C ALA A 61 -25.07 -16.29 -6.44
N ALA A 62 -24.65 -17.51 -6.75
CA ALA A 62 -23.24 -17.87 -6.94
C ALA A 62 -22.57 -17.07 -8.08
N LYS A 63 -23.27 -16.91 -9.21
CA LYS A 63 -22.77 -16.06 -10.32
C LYS A 63 -22.54 -14.62 -9.87
N ARG A 64 -23.47 -14.06 -9.09
CA ARG A 64 -23.39 -12.66 -8.62
C ARG A 64 -22.28 -12.46 -7.59
N SER A 65 -22.08 -13.40 -6.66
CA SER A 65 -20.99 -13.32 -5.69
C SER A 65 -19.63 -13.37 -6.38
N ALA A 66 -19.45 -14.27 -7.36
CA ALA A 66 -18.22 -14.33 -8.16
C ALA A 66 -17.97 -13.02 -8.94
N GLN A 67 -19.01 -12.43 -9.52
CA GLN A 67 -18.90 -11.14 -10.22
C GLN A 67 -18.54 -9.99 -9.28
N ALA A 68 -19.17 -9.93 -8.10
CA ALA A 68 -18.87 -8.92 -7.09
C ALA A 68 -17.40 -9.02 -6.63
N GLN A 69 -16.93 -10.24 -6.37
CA GLN A 69 -15.54 -10.48 -5.95
C GLN A 69 -14.52 -10.02 -7.00
N ASN A 70 -14.80 -10.31 -8.27
CA ASN A 70 -13.94 -9.87 -9.38
C ASN A 70 -13.91 -8.34 -9.52
N ALA A 71 -15.06 -7.68 -9.36
CA ALA A 71 -15.15 -6.22 -9.41
C ALA A 71 -14.35 -5.56 -8.28
N THR A 72 -14.42 -6.09 -7.05
CA THR A 72 -13.62 -5.60 -5.92
C THR A 72 -12.13 -5.76 -6.18
N THR A 73 -11.71 -6.90 -6.73
CA THR A 73 -10.30 -7.17 -7.04
C THR A 73 -9.77 -6.19 -8.09
N ALA A 74 -10.56 -5.91 -9.13
CA ALA A 74 -10.20 -4.93 -10.16
C ALA A 74 -10.08 -3.51 -9.59
N ALA A 75 -11.00 -3.10 -8.71
CA ALA A 75 -10.94 -1.80 -8.04
C ALA A 75 -9.68 -1.67 -7.16
N GLN A 76 -9.38 -2.70 -6.37
CA GLN A 76 -8.18 -2.73 -5.52
C GLN A 76 -6.88 -2.64 -6.34
N LEU A 77 -6.85 -3.27 -7.53
CA LEU A 77 -5.70 -3.19 -8.41
C LEU A 77 -5.53 -1.75 -8.95
N ALA A 78 -6.61 -1.13 -9.41
CA ALA A 78 -6.59 0.25 -9.88
C ALA A 78 -6.15 1.25 -8.79
N ASP A 79 -6.65 1.08 -7.55
CA ASP A 79 -6.24 1.92 -6.42
C ASP A 79 -4.74 1.78 -6.11
N ARG A 80 -4.21 0.55 -6.19
CA ARG A 80 -2.78 0.30 -5.99
C ARG A 80 -1.93 0.90 -7.10
N GLU A 81 -2.38 0.80 -8.35
CA GLU A 81 -1.72 1.43 -9.50
C GLU A 81 -1.67 2.95 -9.33
N ASN A 82 -2.80 3.58 -8.96
CA ASN A 82 -2.86 5.01 -8.69
C ASN A 82 -1.91 5.43 -7.54
N ALA A 83 -1.89 4.68 -6.44
CA ALA A 83 -0.98 4.95 -5.32
C ALA A 83 0.50 4.84 -5.72
N LEU A 84 0.84 3.85 -6.55
CA LEU A 84 2.19 3.70 -7.10
C LEU A 84 2.57 4.88 -7.98
N LEU A 85 1.69 5.29 -8.90
CA LEU A 85 1.90 6.46 -9.76
C LEU A 85 2.13 7.72 -8.93
N HIS A 86 1.32 7.97 -7.90
CA HIS A 86 1.52 9.10 -6.98
C HIS A 86 2.87 9.04 -6.27
N SER A 87 3.28 7.87 -5.77
CA SER A 87 4.57 7.71 -5.10
C SER A 87 5.76 7.96 -6.03
N LEU A 88 5.67 7.54 -7.30
CA LEU A 88 6.72 7.78 -8.30
C LEU A 88 6.83 9.28 -8.62
N ILE A 89 5.69 9.93 -8.86
CA ILE A 89 5.65 11.38 -9.13
C ILE A 89 6.25 12.15 -7.95
N GLU A 90 5.85 11.83 -6.72
CA GLU A 90 6.36 12.53 -5.53
C GLU A 90 7.88 12.33 -5.36
N LYS A 91 8.39 11.11 -5.61
CA LYS A 91 9.82 10.80 -5.52
C LYS A 91 10.63 11.58 -6.55
N ASP A 92 10.13 11.69 -7.78
CA ASP A 92 10.79 12.46 -8.84
C ASP A 92 10.88 13.95 -8.48
N HIS A 93 9.78 14.54 -8.00
CA HIS A 93 9.76 15.94 -7.53
C HIS A 93 10.74 16.16 -6.38
N ARG A 94 10.72 15.29 -5.35
CA ARG A 94 11.67 15.39 -4.22
C ARG A 94 13.12 15.30 -4.67
N THR A 95 13.42 14.45 -5.63
CA THR A 95 14.78 14.29 -6.17
C THR A 95 15.24 15.57 -6.87
N TYR A 96 14.35 16.20 -7.66
CA TYR A 96 14.63 17.46 -8.33
C TYR A 96 14.84 18.62 -7.34
N ASP A 97 13.97 18.74 -6.34
CA ASP A 97 14.08 19.78 -5.30
C ASP A 97 15.39 19.64 -4.51
N GLN A 98 15.76 18.41 -4.15
CA GLN A 98 17.05 18.12 -3.49
C GLN A 98 18.24 18.52 -4.38
N MET A 99 18.20 18.20 -5.67
CA MET A 99 19.24 18.60 -6.61
C MET A 99 19.38 20.13 -6.67
N GLN A 100 18.27 20.86 -6.78
CA GLN A 100 18.29 22.33 -6.80
C GLN A 100 18.87 22.91 -5.50
N ILE A 101 18.50 22.35 -4.35
CA ILE A 101 19.05 22.76 -3.04
C ILE A 101 20.57 22.52 -2.98
N HIS A 102 21.06 21.39 -3.49
CA HIS A 102 22.50 21.10 -3.55
C HIS A 102 23.24 22.04 -4.50
N LEU A 103 22.69 22.32 -5.68
CA LEU A 103 23.26 23.28 -6.63
C LEU A 103 23.32 24.69 -6.04
N GLN A 104 22.25 25.15 -5.39
CA GLN A 104 22.21 26.45 -4.72
C GLN A 104 23.30 26.55 -3.64
N GLN A 105 23.50 25.51 -2.83
CA GLN A 105 24.55 25.46 -1.82
C GLN A 105 25.95 25.50 -2.43
N ALA A 106 26.19 24.77 -3.52
CA ALA A 106 27.47 24.78 -4.23
C ALA A 106 27.80 26.19 -4.75
N LEU A 107 26.84 26.85 -5.40
CA LEU A 107 26.99 28.23 -5.89
C LEU A 107 27.23 29.24 -4.74
N LEU A 108 26.57 29.05 -3.58
CA LEU A 108 26.80 29.87 -2.39
C LEU A 108 28.20 29.68 -1.81
N LEU A 109 28.77 28.48 -1.87
CA LEU A 109 30.13 28.20 -1.41
C LEU A 109 31.19 28.80 -2.36
N GLU A 110 30.97 28.74 -3.66
CA GLU A 110 31.87 29.34 -4.67
C GLU A 110 31.89 30.87 -4.62
N SER A 111 30.75 31.48 -4.27
CA SER A 111 30.60 32.95 -4.15
C SER A 111 31.05 33.51 -2.80
N ARG A 112 31.38 32.67 -1.81
CA ARG A 112 32.03 33.16 -0.59
C ARG A 112 33.41 33.70 -0.95
N PRO A 113 33.76 34.93 -0.49
CA PRO A 113 35.12 35.41 -0.66
C PRO A 113 36.06 34.39 0.02
N LYS A 114 37.11 33.96 -0.69
CA LYS A 114 38.26 33.29 -0.07
C LYS A 114 38.83 34.25 0.97
N THR A 115 38.31 34.19 2.19
CA THR A 115 38.86 34.94 3.31
C THR A 115 40.23 34.35 3.55
N LEU A 116 41.26 35.10 3.15
CA LEU A 116 42.60 34.89 3.67
C LEU A 116 42.47 34.89 5.20
N PRO A 117 43.04 33.91 5.92
CA PRO A 117 42.97 33.91 7.38
C PRO A 117 43.50 35.25 7.89
N ALA A 118 42.72 35.92 8.74
CA ALA A 118 43.11 37.21 9.31
C ALA A 118 44.48 37.05 10.01
N PRO A 119 45.39 38.04 9.89
CA PRO A 119 46.66 37.98 10.61
C PRO A 119 46.37 37.92 12.11
N ILE A 120 46.98 36.95 12.79
CA ILE A 120 46.93 36.82 14.25
C ILE A 120 47.61 38.07 14.82
N LEU A 121 46.82 39.00 15.35
CA LEU A 121 47.34 40.14 16.11
C LEU A 121 47.72 39.62 17.51
N PRO A 122 48.95 39.83 18.00
CA PRO A 122 49.31 39.40 19.36
C PRO A 122 48.47 40.17 20.40
N PRO A 123 48.16 39.56 21.56
CA PRO A 123 47.42 40.24 22.61
C PRO A 123 48.21 41.43 23.17
N SER A 124 47.53 42.58 23.35
CA SER A 124 48.10 43.78 23.98
C SER A 124 48.62 43.51 25.40
N PRO A 125 49.79 44.06 25.78
CA PRO A 125 50.33 43.88 27.11
C PRO A 125 49.57 44.71 28.16
N SER A 126 48.94 43.99 29.09
CA SER A 126 48.84 44.24 30.53
C SER A 126 48.44 45.64 31.02
N GLN A 127 47.16 45.79 31.40
CA GLN A 127 46.81 46.57 32.59
C GLN A 127 47.22 45.74 33.81
N ALA A 128 48.38 46.06 34.39
CA ALA A 128 48.85 45.45 35.62
C ALA A 128 47.99 45.90 36.81
N PRO A 129 47.49 44.99 37.66
CA PRO A 129 47.04 45.36 38.99
C PRO A 129 48.27 45.60 39.87
N LEU A 130 48.43 46.84 40.33
CA LEU A 130 49.37 47.24 41.38
C LEU A 130 49.02 46.51 42.68
N ASP A 131 49.64 45.36 42.94
CA ASP A 131 49.59 44.73 44.27
C ASP A 131 50.96 44.11 44.65
N LEU A 132 52.02 44.85 44.35
CA LEU A 132 53.41 44.55 44.71
C LEU A 132 53.77 44.96 46.16
N MET A 133 52.79 45.38 46.98
CA MET A 133 52.99 45.80 48.37
C MET A 133 52.37 44.86 49.42
N ARG A 134 51.85 43.69 49.03
CA ARG A 134 51.24 42.72 49.95
C ARG A 134 52.02 41.40 50.10
N LEU A 135 53.19 41.30 49.48
CA LEU A 135 53.99 40.06 49.44
C LEU A 135 55.33 40.16 50.21
N LEU A 136 55.49 41.20 51.04
CA LEU A 136 56.67 41.37 51.90
C LEU A 136 56.35 41.16 53.39
N ASP A 137 55.15 40.67 53.74
CA ASP A 137 54.69 40.58 55.13
C ASP A 137 54.40 39.15 55.63
N GLU A 138 54.78 38.11 54.87
CA GLU A 138 54.78 36.74 55.38
C GLU A 138 56.18 36.11 55.32
N GLY A 139 56.93 36.45 56.37
CA GLY A 139 57.68 35.52 57.22
C GLY A 139 58.26 34.22 56.66
N LEU A 140 59.55 34.08 56.98
CA LEU A 140 60.26 32.84 57.35
C LEU A 140 60.85 32.01 56.19
N SER A 141 62.15 32.15 55.99
CA SER A 141 63.16 31.27 56.62
C SER A 141 64.37 31.13 55.71
N GLU A 142 65.54 31.22 56.34
CA GLU A 142 66.85 30.98 55.75
C GLU A 142 66.94 29.55 55.24
N ASP A 143 67.72 29.40 54.16
CA ASP A 143 68.34 28.18 53.62
C ASP A 143 68.07 28.07 52.12
N PHE A 144 68.76 28.86 51.28
CA PHE A 144 68.87 28.43 49.89
C PHE A 144 70.13 28.81 49.10
N PHE A 145 70.92 29.83 49.46
CA PHE A 145 72.21 30.04 48.77
C PHE A 145 73.27 30.65 49.69
N ASN A 146 74.15 29.76 50.15
CA ASN A 146 75.55 29.92 50.55
C ASN A 146 76.23 31.27 50.24
#